data_AF-A0A183VAI8-F1
#
_entry.id   AF-A0A183VAI8-F1
#
_cell.length_a   1.000
_cell.length_b   1.000
_cell.length_c   1.000
_cell.angle_alpha   90.00
_cell.angle_beta   90.00
_cell.angle_gamma   90.00
#
_symmetry.space_group_name_H-M   'P 1'
#
loop_
_entity.id
_entity.type
_entity.pdbx_description
1 polymer ?
#
loop_
_entity_poly.entity_id
_entity_poly.type
_entity_poly.pdbx_seq_one_letter_code
_entity_poly.pdbx_strand_id
1 'polypeptide(L)'
;MSETVNSSLKVRNRGGGSKNCLDWASRGHRKETSSVGLYWCHKQGGNQYWMLSKDGEIRRDESCIDYAGAEVMIFPCHGMKGNQEWRYNHQLHQILHVVSEKCLEMSRDGAKLLINTCDSSNAYQQWVFQEYSAEKARQYGML
;
A
#
# COMPACT_ATOMS: atom_id res chain seq x y z
N MET A 1 17.89 -2.09 9.34
CA MET A 1 16.82 -3.06 9.05
C MET A 1 15.59 -2.64 9.84
N SER A 2 14.60 -2.03 9.18
CA SER A 2 13.34 -1.66 9.85
C SER A 2 12.59 -2.94 10.21
N GLU A 3 12.15 -3.06 11.47
CA GLU A 3 11.39 -4.21 11.94
C GLU A 3 10.02 -4.23 11.24
N THR A 4 9.68 -5.37 10.64
CA THR A 4 8.39 -5.57 9.98
C THR A 4 7.33 -5.92 11.02
N VAL A 5 6.29 -5.10 11.12
CA VAL A 5 5.20 -5.32 12.08
C VAL A 5 4.13 -6.24 11.49
N ASN A 6 3.85 -6.09 10.20
CA ASN A 6 2.94 -6.93 9.45
C ASN A 6 3.58 -7.32 8.11
N SER A 7 3.82 -8.61 7.92
CA SER A 7 4.03 -9.18 6.60
C SER A 7 2.66 -9.44 5.98
N SER A 8 2.38 -8.93 4.78
CA SER A 8 1.19 -9.33 4.05
C SER A 8 1.56 -9.99 2.74
N LEU A 9 0.98 -11.17 2.50
CA LEU A 9 1.08 -11.83 1.21
C LEU A 9 0.43 -11.02 0.08
N LYS A 10 -0.50 -10.12 0.40
CA LYS A 10 -1.21 -9.26 -0.57
C LYS A 10 -1.95 -8.09 0.07
N VAL A 11 -2.09 -6.98 -0.65
CA VAL A 11 -2.95 -5.84 -0.26
C VAL A 11 -4.08 -5.74 -1.27
N ARG A 12 -5.27 -6.23 -0.92
CA ARG A 12 -6.41 -6.38 -1.85
C ARG A 12 -7.43 -5.25 -1.69
N ASN A 13 -7.92 -4.69 -2.80
CA ASN A 13 -9.01 -3.71 -2.77
C ASN A 13 -10.40 -4.38 -2.63
N ARG A 14 -11.37 -3.71 -1.98
CA ARG A 14 -12.74 -4.21 -1.80
C ARG A 14 -13.78 -3.61 -2.78
N GLY A 15 -13.42 -2.59 -3.54
CA GLY A 15 -14.32 -1.85 -4.42
C GLY A 15 -14.86 -2.67 -5.59
N GLY A 16 -16.16 -2.52 -5.88
CA GLY A 16 -16.79 -3.05 -7.10
C GLY A 16 -16.73 -4.57 -7.30
N GLY A 17 -16.50 -5.35 -6.24
CA GLY A 17 -16.27 -6.81 -6.37
C GLY A 17 -14.92 -7.18 -6.99
N SER A 18 -14.01 -6.21 -7.10
CA SER A 18 -12.67 -6.39 -7.65
C SER A 18 -11.88 -7.45 -6.89
N LYS A 19 -11.08 -8.20 -7.65
CA LYS A 19 -10.07 -9.12 -7.14
C LYS A 19 -8.66 -8.57 -7.34
N ASN A 20 -8.52 -7.25 -7.44
CA ASN A 20 -7.22 -6.60 -7.66
C ASN A 20 -6.46 -6.42 -6.35
N CYS A 21 -5.16 -6.65 -6.44
CA CYS A 21 -4.16 -6.43 -5.42
C CYS A 21 -3.19 -5.33 -5.87
N LEU A 22 -2.58 -4.64 -4.90
CA LEU A 22 -1.40 -3.82 -5.18
C LEU A 22 -0.30 -4.70 -5.73
N ASP A 23 0.25 -4.27 -6.86
CA ASP A 23 1.20 -5.04 -7.65
C ASP A 23 2.34 -4.12 -8.08
N TRP A 24 3.59 -4.56 -7.89
CA TRP A 24 4.73 -3.90 -8.51
C TRP A 24 4.71 -4.21 -10.00
N ALA A 25 4.11 -3.30 -10.77
CA ALA A 25 4.10 -3.36 -12.21
C ALA A 25 5.48 -2.94 -12.75
N SER A 26 6.35 -3.91 -13.03
CA SER A 26 7.58 -3.64 -13.79
C SER A 26 7.19 -3.35 -15.24
N ARG A 27 7.04 -2.07 -15.60
CA ARG A 27 7.06 -1.69 -17.01
C ARG A 27 8.50 -1.83 -17.49
N GLY A 28 8.71 -2.70 -18.48
CA GLY A 28 10.05 -3.04 -18.98
C GLY A 28 10.98 -1.84 -19.23
N HIS A 29 12.28 -2.11 -19.13
CA HIS A 29 13.46 -1.30 -19.50
C HIS A 29 13.57 0.18 -19.05
N ARG A 30 12.55 0.83 -18.47
CA ARG A 30 12.71 2.15 -17.84
C ARG A 30 13.09 1.97 -16.37
N LYS A 31 14.40 2.02 -16.12
CA LYS A 31 15.07 1.72 -14.86
C LYS A 31 14.79 2.68 -13.70
N GLU A 32 14.11 3.80 -13.90
CA GLU A 32 14.16 4.91 -12.93
C GLU A 32 12.89 5.17 -12.11
N THR A 33 11.70 4.77 -12.58
CA THR A 33 10.48 4.79 -11.75
C THR A 33 9.60 3.58 -12.10
N SER A 34 9.62 2.56 -11.23
CA SER A 34 8.62 1.50 -11.33
C SER A 34 7.32 1.98 -10.72
N SER A 35 6.19 1.82 -11.42
CA SER A 35 4.88 2.22 -10.89
C SER A 35 4.29 1.13 -10.00
N VAL A 36 3.57 1.54 -8.95
CA VAL A 36 2.65 0.62 -8.27
C VAL A 36 1.38 0.56 -9.11
N GLY A 37 0.97 -0.65 -9.45
CA GLY A 37 -0.21 -0.92 -10.25
C GLY A 37 -1.23 -1.78 -9.51
N LEU A 38 -2.24 -2.17 -10.27
CA LEU A 38 -3.27 -3.09 -9.86
C LEU A 38 -3.21 -4.31 -10.76
N TYR A 39 -3.23 -5.49 -10.17
CA TYR A 39 -3.33 -6.74 -10.91
C TYR A 39 -4.16 -7.75 -10.14
N TRP A 40 -4.72 -8.74 -10.83
CA TRP A 40 -5.54 -9.75 -10.17
C TRP A 40 -4.71 -10.48 -9.10
N CYS A 41 -5.29 -10.69 -7.94
CA CYS A 41 -4.60 -11.32 -6.81
C CYS A 41 -4.27 -12.79 -7.15
N HIS A 42 -2.98 -13.13 -7.30
CA HIS A 42 -2.57 -14.47 -7.76
C HIS A 42 -1.94 -15.37 -6.68
N LYS A 43 -1.70 -14.85 -5.46
CA LYS A 43 -1.18 -15.61 -4.30
C LYS A 43 0.20 -16.28 -4.51
N GLN A 44 0.99 -15.82 -5.48
CA GLN A 44 2.33 -16.36 -5.73
C GLN A 44 3.43 -15.55 -4.99
N GLY A 45 3.03 -14.55 -4.19
CA GLY A 45 3.97 -13.61 -3.57
C GLY A 45 4.58 -12.67 -4.62
N GLY A 46 5.91 -12.53 -4.61
CA GLY A 46 6.64 -11.79 -5.64
C GLY A 46 6.33 -10.29 -5.63
N ASN A 47 5.78 -9.79 -6.73
CA ASN A 47 5.40 -8.39 -6.95
C ASN A 47 4.09 -7.99 -6.23
N GLN A 48 3.34 -8.94 -5.68
CA GLN A 48 2.14 -8.65 -4.86
C GLN A 48 2.39 -8.75 -3.36
N TYR A 49 3.62 -9.06 -2.95
CA TYR A 49 4.01 -9.15 -1.55
C TYR A 49 4.41 -7.78 -1.01
N TRP A 50 3.76 -7.36 0.08
CA TRP A 50 3.99 -6.05 0.71
C TRP A 50 4.04 -6.19 2.22
N MET A 51 4.95 -5.47 2.85
CA MET A 51 5.08 -5.38 4.30
C MET A 51 4.75 -3.96 4.74
N LEU A 52 4.11 -3.82 5.90
CA LEU A 52 3.96 -2.52 6.56
C LEU A 52 4.96 -2.47 7.73
N SER A 53 5.92 -1.56 7.65
CA SER A 53 6.92 -1.34 8.70
C SER A 53 6.34 -0.55 9.88
N LYS A 54 7.01 -0.61 11.04
CA LYS A 54 6.64 0.20 12.22
C LYS A 54 6.73 1.71 11.95
N ASP A 55 7.60 2.09 11.02
CA ASP A 55 7.86 3.49 10.67
C ASP A 55 6.86 4.03 9.63
N GLY A 56 5.87 3.20 9.23
CA GLY A 56 4.82 3.58 8.30
C GLY A 56 5.17 3.35 6.83
N GLU A 57 6.23 2.64 6.50
CA GLU A 57 6.57 2.34 5.10
C GLU A 57 5.81 1.09 4.62
N ILE A 58 5.16 1.17 3.46
CA ILE A 58 4.69 -0.01 2.74
C ILE A 58 5.82 -0.45 1.80
N ARG A 59 6.47 -1.58 2.09
CA ARG A 59 7.76 -1.93 1.48
C ARG A 59 7.90 -3.39 1.08
N ARG A 60 8.85 -3.62 0.19
CA ARG A 60 9.38 -4.92 -0.23
C ARG A 60 10.90 -4.78 -0.30
N ASP A 61 11.61 -5.50 0.56
CA ASP A 61 13.07 -5.34 0.72
C ASP A 61 13.44 -3.86 0.97
N GLU A 62 14.34 -3.29 0.15
CA GLU A 62 14.76 -1.89 0.22
C GLU A 62 13.95 -0.94 -0.69
N SER A 63 12.77 -1.37 -1.14
CA SER A 63 11.88 -0.60 -2.02
C SER A 63 10.54 -0.30 -1.34
N CYS A 64 10.15 0.97 -1.35
CA CYS A 64 9.00 1.51 -0.66
C CYS A 64 7.98 2.10 -1.65
N ILE A 65 6.70 2.03 -1.29
CA ILE A 65 5.65 2.79 -1.96
C ILE A 65 5.81 4.26 -1.58
N ASP A 66 5.91 5.10 -2.59
CA ASP A 66 6.20 6.53 -2.49
C ASP A 66 5.11 7.33 -3.24
N TYR A 67 4.70 8.47 -2.67
CA TYR A 67 3.82 9.41 -3.33
C TYR A 67 4.29 10.86 -3.15
N ALA A 68 4.80 11.44 -4.24
CA ALA A 68 5.28 12.82 -4.31
C ALA A 68 4.28 13.80 -4.97
N GLY A 69 2.98 13.45 -5.03
CA GLY A 69 1.92 14.36 -5.49
C GLY A 69 1.35 14.10 -6.89
N ALA A 70 1.93 13.18 -7.66
CA ALA A 70 1.47 12.86 -9.02
C ALA A 70 1.07 11.39 -9.18
N GLU A 71 1.99 10.46 -8.90
CA GLU A 71 1.76 9.03 -9.04
C GLU A 71 2.26 8.25 -7.83
N VAL A 72 1.64 7.09 -7.58
CA VAL A 72 2.10 6.13 -6.59
C VAL A 72 3.16 5.25 -7.24
N MET A 73 4.38 5.33 -6.74
CA MET A 73 5.56 4.72 -7.36
C MET A 73 6.37 3.90 -6.36
N ILE A 74 7.35 3.18 -6.88
CA ILE A 74 8.35 2.48 -6.08
C ILE A 74 9.64 3.27 -6.09
N PHE A 75 10.15 3.56 -4.89
CA PHE A 75 11.39 4.28 -4.68
C PHE A 75 12.22 3.62 -3.56
N PRO A 76 13.56 3.79 -3.54
CA PRO A 76 14.35 3.29 -2.42
C PRO A 76 13.82 3.78 -1.07
N CYS A 77 13.69 2.86 -0.13
CA CYS A 77 13.30 3.20 1.23
C CYS A 77 14.37 4.05 1.89
N HIS A 78 13.97 5.14 2.54
CA HIS A 78 14.92 6.04 3.20
C HIS A 78 14.64 6.24 4.69
N GLY A 79 13.52 5.77 5.25
CA GLY A 79 13.24 5.85 6.69
C GLY A 79 13.07 7.27 7.23
N MET A 80 12.99 8.28 6.35
CA MET A 80 12.84 9.70 6.74
C MET A 80 11.38 10.14 6.80
N LYS A 81 10.43 9.19 6.75
CA LYS A 81 8.98 9.45 6.68
C LYS A 81 8.62 10.25 5.43
N GLY A 82 7.70 11.21 5.53
CA GLY A 82 7.38 12.10 4.42
C GLY A 82 6.50 11.41 3.37
N ASN A 83 6.93 11.47 2.11
CA ASN A 83 6.28 10.83 0.95
C ASN A 83 6.26 9.30 0.99
N GLN A 84 6.96 8.68 1.95
CA GLN A 84 6.96 7.24 2.21
C GLN A 84 6.22 6.85 3.51
N GLU A 85 5.59 7.81 4.21
CA GLU A 85 4.85 7.54 5.44
C GLU A 85 3.36 7.27 5.14
N TRP A 86 2.95 6.05 5.45
CA TRP A 86 1.60 5.54 5.31
C TRP A 86 1.07 5.06 6.67
N ARG A 87 -0.23 5.22 6.89
CA ARG A 87 -0.94 4.64 8.04
C ARG A 87 -2.06 3.76 7.58
N TYR A 88 -2.13 2.55 8.14
CA TYR A 88 -3.22 1.64 7.87
C TYR A 88 -4.22 1.62 9.03
N ASN A 89 -5.44 2.07 8.77
CA ASN A 89 -6.55 1.89 9.69
C ASN A 89 -7.24 0.55 9.39
N HIS A 90 -7.02 -0.44 10.25
CA HIS A 90 -7.57 -1.79 10.05
C HIS A 90 -9.09 -1.88 10.25
N GLN A 91 -9.70 -0.96 10.99
CA GLN A 91 -11.15 -0.94 11.23
C GLN A 91 -11.90 -0.39 10.01
N LEU A 92 -11.35 0.68 9.41
CA LEU A 92 -11.89 1.31 8.21
C LEU A 92 -11.36 0.69 6.92
N HIS A 93 -10.33 -0.16 7.02
CA HIS A 93 -9.56 -0.69 5.90
C HIS A 93 -8.92 0.40 5.03
N GLN A 94 -8.58 1.56 5.58
CA GLN A 94 -8.03 2.66 4.78
C GLN A 94 -6.51 2.73 4.90
N ILE A 95 -5.84 3.03 3.77
CA ILE A 95 -4.42 3.34 3.71
C ILE A 95 -4.31 4.86 3.49
N LEU A 96 -3.89 5.57 4.54
CA LEU A 96 -3.69 7.01 4.55
C LEU A 96 -2.24 7.33 4.18
N HIS A 97 -2.04 8.20 3.19
CA HIS A 97 -0.78 8.88 2.98
C HIS A 97 -0.68 10.05 3.97
N VAL A 98 0.29 10.00 4.89
CA VAL A 98 0.31 10.88 6.07
C VAL A 98 0.50 12.33 5.68
N VAL A 99 1.46 12.64 4.79
CA VAL A 99 1.79 14.03 4.45
C VAL A 99 0.67 14.73 3.69
N SER A 100 -0.07 14.02 2.82
CA SER A 100 -1.15 14.63 2.06
C SER A 100 -2.52 14.52 2.72
N GLU A 101 -2.62 13.80 3.85
CA GLU A 101 -3.88 13.50 4.56
C GLU A 101 -4.97 12.90 3.65
N LYS A 102 -4.55 12.10 2.67
CA LYS A 102 -5.41 11.51 1.64
C LYS A 102 -5.26 10.00 1.60
N CYS A 103 -6.30 9.31 1.16
CA CYS A 103 -6.37 7.87 1.13
C CYS A 103 -6.03 7.32 -0.25
N LEU A 104 -5.37 6.17 -0.25
CA LEU A 104 -5.16 5.36 -1.46
C LEU A 104 -6.51 4.85 -1.97
N GLU A 105 -6.75 5.01 -3.26
CA GLU A 105 -8.00 4.61 -3.91
C GLU A 105 -7.72 3.86 -5.22
N MET A 106 -8.54 2.84 -5.50
CA MET A 106 -8.58 2.19 -6.81
C MET A 106 -9.60 2.91 -7.70
N SER A 107 -9.25 3.22 -8.95
CA SER A 107 -10.24 3.72 -9.91
C SER A 107 -11.38 2.73 -10.13
N ARG A 108 -12.59 3.22 -10.47
CA ARG A 108 -13.79 2.36 -10.56
C ARG A 108 -13.67 1.21 -11.56
N ASP A 109 -12.91 1.44 -12.64
CA ASP A 109 -12.56 0.45 -13.68
C ASP A 109 -11.41 -0.50 -13.27
N GLY A 110 -10.80 -0.29 -12.11
CA GLY A 110 -9.69 -1.09 -11.59
C GLY A 110 -8.34 -0.87 -12.29
N ALA A 111 -8.22 0.17 -13.13
CA ALA A 111 -7.04 0.39 -13.97
C ALA A 111 -5.91 1.20 -13.30
N LYS A 112 -6.21 2.03 -12.29
CA LYS A 112 -5.25 2.98 -11.71
C LYS A 112 -5.37 3.09 -10.19
N LEU A 113 -4.27 3.50 -9.57
CA LEU A 113 -4.23 4.01 -8.20
C LEU A 113 -4.39 5.52 -8.21
N LEU A 114 -5.15 6.02 -7.23
CA LEU A 114 -5.45 7.43 -7.01
C LEU A 114 -5.16 7.78 -5.54
N ILE A 115 -4.90 9.05 -5.26
CA ILE A 115 -4.79 9.60 -3.90
C ILE A 115 -5.86 10.68 -3.73
N ASN A 116 -6.90 10.37 -2.95
CA ASN A 116 -8.12 11.18 -2.83
C ASN A 116 -8.46 11.49 -1.38
N THR A 117 -9.35 12.47 -1.18
CA THR A 117 -9.94 12.72 0.14
C THR A 117 -10.51 11.43 0.72
N CYS A 118 -10.18 11.15 1.98
CA CYS A 118 -10.61 9.94 2.65
C CYS A 118 -12.13 9.90 2.82
N ASP A 119 -12.74 8.79 2.41
CA ASP A 119 -14.15 8.47 2.55
C ASP A 119 -14.28 7.02 3.02
N SER A 120 -14.66 6.83 4.28
CA SER A 120 -14.79 5.51 4.90
C SER A 120 -15.92 4.66 4.30
N SER A 121 -16.88 5.28 3.62
CA SER A 121 -17.96 4.60 2.91
C SER A 121 -17.54 4.13 1.50
N ASN A 122 -16.46 4.68 0.95
CA ASN A 122 -15.97 4.33 -0.37
C ASN A 122 -15.21 3.00 -0.34
N ALA A 123 -15.86 1.93 -0.82
CA ALA A 123 -15.25 0.60 -0.92
C ALA A 123 -13.97 0.56 -1.78
N TYR A 124 -13.79 1.52 -2.71
CA TYR A 124 -12.57 1.63 -3.52
C TYR A 124 -11.37 2.20 -2.75
N GLN A 125 -11.59 2.77 -1.56
CA GLN A 125 -10.56 3.17 -0.60
C GLN A 125 -10.32 2.11 0.49
N GLN A 126 -11.00 0.97 0.42
CA GLN A 126 -10.88 -0.10 1.40
C GLN A 126 -9.93 -1.20 0.91
N TRP A 127 -8.83 -1.37 1.63
CA TRP A 127 -7.71 -2.28 1.38
C TRP A 127 -7.55 -3.28 2.52
N VAL A 128 -7.40 -4.55 2.17
CA VAL A 128 -7.23 -5.63 3.15
C VAL A 128 -5.83 -6.20 3.02
N PHE A 129 -5.05 -6.06 4.08
CA PHE A 129 -3.82 -6.82 4.31
C PHE A 129 -4.23 -8.22 4.79
N GLN A 130 -3.92 -9.26 4.01
CA GLN A 130 -4.43 -10.60 4.27
C GLN A 130 -3.92 -11.21 5.59
N GLU A 131 -2.70 -10.89 5.98
CA GLU A 131 -2.03 -11.45 7.18
C GLU A 131 -1.86 -10.38 8.29
N TYR A 132 -2.78 -9.42 8.37
CA TYR A 132 -2.71 -8.37 9.40
C TYR A 132 -2.97 -8.94 10.80
N SER A 133 -2.07 -8.66 11.74
CA SER A 133 -2.24 -9.00 13.16
C SER A 133 -2.41 -7.74 13.99
N ALA A 134 -3.61 -7.53 14.53
CA ALA A 134 -3.89 -6.43 15.44
C ALA A 134 -3.06 -6.54 16.75
N GLU A 135 -2.76 -7.76 17.19
CA GLU A 135 -1.91 -8.00 18.37
C GLU A 135 -0.49 -7.53 18.14
N LYS A 136 0.12 -7.91 17.00
CA LYS A 136 1.44 -7.39 16.61
C LYS A 136 1.40 -5.88 16.44
N ALA A 137 0.37 -5.35 15.77
CA ALA A 137 0.23 -3.91 15.60
C ALA A 137 0.20 -3.15 16.94
N ARG A 138 -0.49 -3.67 17.97
CA ARG A 138 -0.45 -3.10 19.33
C ARG A 138 0.93 -3.25 19.99
N GLN A 139 1.54 -4.43 19.90
CA GLN A 139 2.88 -4.68 20.47
C GLN A 139 3.93 -3.69 19.95
N TYR A 140 3.83 -3.31 18.68
CA TYR A 140 4.75 -2.38 18.04
C TYR A 140 4.24 -0.92 18.01
N GLY A 141 3.17 -0.59 18.76
CA GLY A 141 2.68 0.79 18.91
C GLY A 141 2.06 1.41 17.65
N MET A 142 1.54 0.59 16.73
CA MET A 142 0.85 1.03 15.52
C MET A 142 -0.68 1.16 15.70
N LEU A 143 -1.20 0.81 16.88
CA LEU A 143 -2.59 0.92 17.32
C LEU A 143 -2.68 1.48 18.73
#